data_AF-A0A1C6CPV3-F1
#
_entry.id   AF-A0A1C6CPV3-F1
#
_cell.length_a   1.000
_cell.length_b   1.000
_cell.length_c   1.000
_cell.angle_alpha   90.00
_cell.angle_beta   90.00
_cell.angle_gamma   90.00
#
_symmetry.space_group_name_H-M   'P 1'
#
loop_
_entity.id
_entity.type
_entity.pdbx_description
1 polymer ?
#
loop_
_entity_poly.entity_id
_entity_poly.type
_entity_poly.pdbx_seq_one_letter_code
_entity_poly.pdbx_strand_id
1 'polypeptide(L)'
;MNKKEETMSLCDRTEDYEILSEEIIDGFKIAKLKTHGGAIVSCRIPIHSPEEQAKLSERICEAMIKFVYPDLDMSKVKSMEVQF
;
A
#
# COMPACT_ATOMS: atom_id res chain seq x y z
N MET A 1 18.29 -15.06 -32.55
CA MET A 1 18.43 -14.11 -31.44
C MET A 1 17.11 -14.08 -30.68
N ASN A 2 16.91 -15.01 -29.74
CA ASN A 2 15.76 -14.93 -28.84
C ASN A 2 16.15 -14.00 -27.70
N LYS A 3 15.59 -12.80 -27.72
CA LYS A 3 15.75 -11.78 -26.67
C LYS A 3 15.45 -12.46 -25.32
N LYS A 4 16.37 -12.33 -24.37
CA LYS A 4 16.08 -12.55 -22.94
C LYS A 4 14.77 -11.81 -22.66
N GLU A 5 13.75 -12.52 -22.21
CA GLU A 5 12.65 -11.90 -21.47
C GLU A 5 13.32 -11.23 -20.27
N GLU A 6 13.48 -9.91 -20.36
CA GLU A 6 13.91 -9.11 -19.22
C GLU A 6 12.87 -9.35 -18.13
N THR A 7 13.27 -10.04 -17.07
CA THR A 7 12.41 -10.24 -15.91
C THR A 7 12.13 -8.86 -15.32
N MET A 8 10.97 -8.28 -15.66
CA MET A 8 10.46 -7.05 -15.05
C MET A 8 10.62 -7.13 -13.53
N SER A 9 11.05 -6.03 -12.91
CA SER A 9 11.17 -5.99 -11.46
C SER A 9 9.80 -6.20 -10.80
N LEU A 10 9.78 -6.61 -9.53
CA LEU A 10 8.51 -6.78 -8.80
C LEU A 10 7.70 -5.46 -8.75
N CYS A 11 8.36 -4.31 -8.73
CA CYS A 11 7.71 -3.00 -8.78
C CYS A 11 7.07 -2.74 -10.15
N ASP A 12 7.81 -2.97 -11.25
CA ASP A 12 7.29 -2.73 -12.61
C ASP A 12 6.07 -3.62 -12.91
N ARG A 13 6.05 -4.82 -12.34
CA ARG A 13 4.91 -5.76 -12.43
C ARG A 13 3.66 -5.29 -11.69
N THR A 14 3.80 -4.34 -10.76
CA THR A 14 2.70 -3.75 -9.98
C THR A 14 2.25 -2.39 -10.49
N GLU A 15 2.99 -1.76 -11.41
CA GLU A 15 2.61 -0.48 -12.02
C GLU A 15 1.73 -0.68 -13.27
N ASP A 16 1.93 -1.78 -14.00
CA ASP A 16 1.16 -2.12 -15.19
C ASP A 16 0.01 -3.09 -14.86
N TYR A 17 -1.13 -2.53 -14.46
CA TYR A 17 -2.37 -3.28 -14.22
C TYR A 17 -3.58 -2.59 -14.84
N GLU A 18 -4.54 -3.41 -15.29
CA GLU A 18 -5.84 -2.95 -15.80
C GLU A 18 -6.90 -3.07 -14.69
N ILE A 19 -7.63 -1.99 -14.43
CA ILE A 19 -8.79 -2.01 -13.52
C ILE A 19 -10.00 -2.53 -14.30
N LEU A 20 -10.46 -3.74 -13.98
CA LEU A 20 -11.60 -4.38 -14.66
C LEU A 20 -12.94 -3.90 -14.11
N SER A 21 -13.02 -3.67 -12.80
CA SER A 21 -14.23 -3.17 -12.13
C SER A 21 -13.89 -2.57 -10.77
N GLU A 22 -14.65 -1.55 -10.38
CA GLU A 22 -14.64 -1.02 -9.01
C GLU A 22 -16.08 -0.86 -8.52
N GLU A 23 -16.36 -1.38 -7.34
CA GLU A 23 -17.67 -1.27 -6.69
C GLU A 23 -17.51 -0.97 -5.20
N ILE A 24 -18.48 -0.25 -4.63
CA ILE A 24 -18.53 0.05 -3.20
C ILE A 24 -19.60 -0.83 -2.57
N ILE A 25 -19.19 -1.69 -1.63
CA ILE A 25 -20.07 -2.62 -0.92
C ILE A 25 -19.70 -2.58 0.56
N ASP A 26 -20.68 -2.35 1.43
CA ASP A 26 -20.55 -2.42 2.89
C ASP A 26 -19.37 -1.64 3.49
N GLY A 27 -19.07 -0.45 2.95
CA GLY A 27 -17.95 0.38 3.42
C GLY A 27 -16.58 -0.06 2.90
N PHE A 28 -16.53 -0.95 1.91
CA PHE A 28 -15.32 -1.35 1.21
C PHE A 28 -15.41 -0.96 -0.26
N LYS A 29 -14.29 -0.48 -0.81
CA LYS A 29 -14.07 -0.43 -2.25
C LYS A 29 -13.50 -1.80 -2.67
N ILE A 30 -14.26 -2.53 -3.48
CA ILE A 30 -13.84 -3.79 -4.07
C ILE A 30 -13.37 -3.50 -5.49
N ALA A 31 -12.05 -3.61 -5.72
CA ALA A 31 -11.44 -3.43 -7.04
C ALA A 31 -11.01 -4.79 -7.60
N LYS A 32 -11.37 -5.07 -8.85
CA LYS A 32 -10.83 -6.22 -9.60
C LYS A 32 -9.78 -5.72 -10.58
N LEU A 33 -8.58 -6.24 -10.43
CA LEU A 33 -7.39 -5.80 -11.17
C LEU A 33 -6.89 -6.98 -12.00
N LYS A 34 -6.50 -6.74 -13.24
CA LYS A 34 -5.77 -7.69 -14.07
C LYS A 34 -4.31 -7.24 -14.11
N THR A 35 -3.45 -8.06 -13.54
CA THR A 35 -1.99 -7.83 -13.56
C THR A 35 -1.44 -8.04 -14.96
N HIS A 36 -0.25 -7.48 -15.24
CA HIS A 36 0.50 -7.73 -16.47
C HIS A 36 0.63 -9.23 -16.81
N GLY A 37 0.84 -10.08 -15.80
CA GLY A 37 0.94 -11.54 -15.97
C GLY A 37 -0.39 -12.25 -16.24
N GLY A 38 -1.49 -11.51 -16.41
CA GLY A 38 -2.83 -12.04 -16.70
C GLY A 38 -3.61 -12.53 -15.48
N ALA A 39 -3.02 -12.52 -14.28
CA ALA A 39 -3.73 -12.89 -13.05
C ALA A 39 -4.76 -11.83 -12.68
N ILE A 40 -5.96 -12.27 -12.28
CA ILE A 40 -7.04 -11.41 -11.79
C ILE A 40 -7.02 -11.43 -10.27
N VAL A 41 -6.89 -10.26 -9.65
CA VAL A 41 -6.85 -10.06 -8.20
C VAL A 41 -8.05 -9.24 -7.77
N SER A 42 -8.70 -9.64 -6.67
CA SER A 42 -9.75 -8.86 -6.03
C SER A 42 -9.19 -8.21 -4.76
N CYS A 43 -9.09 -6.88 -4.78
CA CYS A 43 -8.65 -6.07 -3.67
C CYS A 43 -9.85 -5.54 -2.90
N ARG A 44 -9.88 -5.74 -1.58
CA ARG A 44 -10.85 -5.12 -0.68
C ARG A 44 -10.16 -4.01 0.08
N ILE A 45 -10.53 -2.77 -0.23
CA ILE A 45 -9.95 -1.57 0.35
C ILE A 45 -10.99 -0.98 1.31
N PRO A 46 -10.76 -1.01 2.63
CA PRO A 46 -11.67 -0.38 3.57
C PRO A 46 -11.75 1.13 3.31
N ILE A 47 -12.97 1.67 3.29
CA ILE A 47 -13.20 3.11 3.19
C ILE A 47 -13.16 3.67 4.59
N HIS A 48 -12.09 4.41 4.88
CA HIS A 48 -11.89 5.08 6.17
C HIS A 48 -12.40 6.52 6.10
N SER A 49 -13.04 6.96 7.19
CA SER A 49 -13.28 8.39 7.42
C SER A 49 -11.97 9.17 7.57
N PRO A 50 -11.96 10.51 7.42
CA PRO A 50 -10.75 11.31 7.59
C PRO A 50 -10.08 11.12 8.97
N GLU A 51 -10.88 10.98 10.04
CA GLU A 51 -10.35 10.75 11.40
C GLU A 51 -9.68 9.38 11.52
N GLU A 52 -10.29 8.34 10.95
CA GLU A 52 -9.72 6.98 10.95
C GLU A 52 -8.44 6.91 10.12
N GLN A 53 -8.40 7.59 8.97
CA GLN A 53 -7.18 7.69 8.16
C GLN A 53 -6.06 8.38 8.93
N ALA A 54 -6.35 9.45 9.66
CA ALA A 54 -5.35 10.15 10.48
C ALA A 54 -4.77 9.22 11.56
N LYS A 55 -5.63 8.52 12.32
CA LYS A 55 -5.19 7.54 13.34
C LYS A 55 -4.40 6.38 12.75
N LEU A 56 -4.80 5.88 11.58
CA LEU A 56 -4.07 4.81 10.89
C LEU A 56 -2.69 5.29 10.45
N SER A 57 -2.61 6.49 9.88
CA SER A 57 -1.35 7.10 9.42
C SER A 57 -0.39 7.33 10.58
N GLU A 58 -0.89 7.82 11.72
CA GLU A 58 -0.12 7.98 12.96
C GLU A 58 0.47 6.64 13.43
N ARG A 59 -0.36 5.59 13.50
CA ARG A 59 0.08 4.24 13.92
C ARG A 59 1.11 3.63 12.97
N ILE A 60 0.95 3.83 11.67
CA ILE A 60 1.92 3.36 10.68
C ILE A 60 3.25 4.10 10.84
N CYS A 61 3.21 5.43 10.98
CA CYS A 61 4.39 6.25 11.22
C CYS A 61 5.16 5.79 12.48
N GLU A 62 4.43 5.58 13.58
CA GLU A 62 5.00 5.09 14.83
C GLU A 62 5.65 3.70 14.66
N ALA A 63 4.96 2.78 13.97
CA ALA A 63 5.46 1.43 13.71
C ALA A 63 6.71 1.44 12.83
N MET A 64 6.75 2.26 11.78
CA MET A 64 7.91 2.38 10.90
C MET A 64 9.13 2.91 11.67
N ILE A 65 8.93 3.89 12.54
CA ILE A 65 10.04 4.48 13.30
C ILE A 65 10.57 3.50 14.35
N LYS A 66 9.69 2.76 15.04
CA LYS A 66 10.11 1.65 15.91
C LYS A 66 10.84 0.55 15.16
N PHE A 67 10.46 0.28 13.91
CA PHE A 67 11.14 -0.71 13.09
C PHE A 67 12.55 -0.27 12.68
N VAL A 68 12.72 1.00 12.26
CA VAL A 68 14.01 1.54 11.83
C VAL A 68 14.93 1.86 13.02
N TYR A 69 14.36 2.32 14.14
CA TYR A 69 15.08 2.71 15.35
C TYR A 69 14.53 1.95 16.58
N PRO A 70 14.84 0.66 16.72
CA PRO A 70 14.26 -0.18 17.77
C PRO A 70 14.62 0.26 19.19
N ASP A 71 15.78 0.92 19.37
CA ASP A 71 16.25 1.41 20.66
C ASP A 71 15.77 2.84 20.98
N LEU A 72 15.01 3.48 20.08
CA LEU A 72 14.50 4.82 20.30
C LEU A 72 13.40 4.81 21.36
N ASP A 73 13.66 5.54 22.45
CA ASP A 73 12.66 5.80 23.48
C ASP A 73 11.60 6.79 22.96
N MET A 74 10.50 6.23 22.44
CA MET A 74 9.39 6.97 21.85
C MET A 74 8.75 7.99 22.81
N SER A 75 8.88 7.80 24.13
CA SER A 75 8.35 8.75 25.11
C SER A 75 9.06 10.11 25.09
N LYS A 76 10.26 10.17 24.51
CA LYS A 76 11.08 11.38 24.38
C LYS A 76 10.89 12.08 23.04
N VAL A 77 10.13 11.49 22.12
CA VAL A 77 9.89 12.05 20.79
C VAL A 77 8.73 13.05 20.86
N LYS A 78 9.00 14.32 20.58
CA LYS A 78 8.00 15.40 20.68
C LYS A 78 7.09 15.51 19.47
N SER A 79 7.59 15.18 18.29
CA SER A 79 6.88 15.26 17.02
C SER A 79 7.54 14.33 16.01
N MET A 80 6.74 13.75 15.13
CA MET A 80 7.20 12.88 14.06
C MET A 80 6.49 13.27 12.78
N GLU A 81 7.24 13.40 11.70
CA GLU A 81 6.71 13.75 10.38
C GLU A 81 7.39 12.86 9.35
N VAL A 82 6.58 12.29 8.44
CA VAL A 82 7.09 11.57 7.28
C VAL A 82 7.12 12.57 6.13
N GLN A 83 8.32 12.87 5.63
CA GLN A 83 8.51 13.69 4.44
C GLN A 83 8.63 12.76 3.22
N PHE A 84 7.84 13.05 2.19
CA PHE A 84 7.84 12.34 0.91
C PHE A 84 8.59 13.15 -0.15
#